data_AF-A0A0P7IWU8-F1
#
_entry.id   AF-A0A0P7IWU8-F1
#
_cell.length_a   1.000
_cell.length_b   1.000
_cell.length_c   1.000
_cell.angle_alpha   90.00
_cell.angle_beta   90.00
_cell.angle_gamma   90.00
#
_symmetry.space_group_name_H-M   'P 1'
#
loop_
_entity.id
_entity.type
_entity.pdbx_description
1 polymer ?
#
loop_
_entity_poly.entity_id
_entity_poly.type
_entity_poly.pdbx_seq_one_letter_code
_entity_poly.pdbx_strand_id
1 'polypeptide(L)'
;MIGQKLFEEVSAKVSETIANSPAKDVEKNVKAMLGSAFNRMDLITREEFDIQQQVLIKTRTKLAELEERVAKLEAAISAAEAPAEIARQTDTSSEG
;
A
#
# COMPACT_ATOMS: atom_id res chain seq x y z
N MET A 1 16.33 -2.35 -34.28
CA MET A 1 15.55 -2.23 -35.53
C MET A 1 14.53 -3.35 -35.77
N ILE A 2 14.53 -4.46 -35.01
CA ILE A 2 13.53 -5.54 -35.19
C ILE A 2 12.18 -5.20 -34.55
N GLY A 3 12.17 -4.57 -33.37
CA GLY A 3 10.91 -4.21 -32.69
C GLY A 3 10.04 -3.19 -33.43
N GLN A 4 10.66 -2.28 -34.20
CA GLN A 4 9.94 -1.25 -34.95
C GLN A 4 9.21 -1.83 -36.17
N LYS A 5 9.84 -2.78 -36.87
CA LYS A 5 9.22 -3.52 -37.98
C LYS A 5 8.07 -4.41 -37.51
N LEU A 6 8.23 -5.07 -36.36
CA LEU A 6 7.19 -5.91 -35.78
C LEU A 6 5.97 -5.08 -35.36
N PHE A 7 6.21 -3.89 -34.80
CA PHE A 7 5.14 -2.96 -34.44
C PHE A 7 4.39 -2.42 -35.66
N GLU A 8 5.11 -2.08 -36.73
CA GLU A 8 4.50 -1.65 -38.01
C GLU A 8 3.66 -2.76 -38.66
N GLU A 9 4.14 -4.00 -38.70
CA GLU A 9 3.37 -5.13 -39.23
C GLU A 9 2.10 -5.42 -38.41
N VAL A 10 2.19 -5.37 -37.08
CA VAL A 10 1.02 -5.54 -36.21
C VAL A 10 0.03 -4.39 -36.42
N SER A 11 0.50 -3.15 -36.48
CA SER A 11 -0.34 -1.97 -36.72
C SER A 11 -1.04 -2.00 -38.08
N ALA A 12 -0.31 -2.40 -39.14
CA ALA A 12 -0.84 -2.54 -40.49
C ALA A 12 -1.91 -3.63 -40.54
N LYS A 13 -1.65 -4.80 -39.95
CA LYS A 13 -2.57 -5.94 -39.95
C LYS A 13 -3.82 -5.71 -39.11
N VAL A 14 -3.68 -4.99 -37.99
CA VAL A 14 -4.83 -4.52 -37.19
C VAL A 14 -5.67 -3.52 -37.99
N SER A 15 -5.05 -2.55 -38.66
CA SER A 15 -5.78 -1.56 -39.47
C SER A 15 -6.50 -2.20 -40.66
N GLU A 16 -5.87 -3.15 -41.35
CA GLU A 16 -6.47 -3.90 -42.44
C GLU A 16 -7.64 -4.78 -41.97
N THR A 17 -7.52 -5.41 -40.81
CA THR A 17 -8.60 -6.23 -40.23
C THR A 17 -9.79 -5.36 -39.81
N ILE A 18 -9.53 -4.15 -39.29
CA ILE A 18 -10.57 -3.18 -38.94
C ILE A 18 -11.29 -2.65 -40.18
N ALA A 19 -10.56 -2.36 -41.26
CA ALA A 19 -11.11 -1.86 -42.51
C ALA A 19 -11.96 -2.89 -43.26
N ASN A 20 -11.61 -4.18 -43.14
CA ASN A 20 -12.26 -5.28 -43.87
C ASN A 20 -13.30 -6.06 -43.05
N SER A 21 -13.50 -5.74 -41.77
CA SER A 21 -14.45 -6.44 -40.89
C SER A 21 -15.70 -5.60 -40.60
N PRO A 22 -16.86 -6.23 -40.37
CA PRO A 22 -18.03 -5.52 -39.88
C PRO A 22 -17.70 -4.77 -38.58
N ALA A 23 -18.06 -3.49 -38.50
CA ALA A 23 -17.73 -2.65 -37.34
C ALA A 23 -18.11 -3.28 -35.98
N LYS A 24 -19.21 -4.05 -35.96
CA LYS A 24 -19.65 -4.81 -34.78
C LYS A 24 -18.69 -5.92 -34.32
N ASP A 25 -18.01 -6.60 -35.25
CA ASP A 25 -17.09 -7.69 -34.92
C ASP A 25 -15.76 -7.18 -34.39
N VAL A 26 -15.30 -6.04 -34.91
CA VAL A 26 -14.14 -5.31 -34.38
C VAL A 26 -14.43 -4.85 -32.95
N GLU A 27 -15.56 -4.19 -32.73
CA GLU A 27 -15.98 -3.72 -31.40
C GLU A 27 -16.04 -4.87 -30.39
N LYS A 28 -16.62 -6.01 -30.78
CA LYS A 28 -16.70 -7.21 -29.94
C LYS A 28 -15.31 -7.77 -29.59
N ASN A 29 -14.42 -7.87 -30.56
CA ASN A 29 -13.06 -8.40 -30.34
C ASN A 29 -12.20 -7.47 -29.48
N VAL A 30 -12.27 -6.16 -29.71
CA VAL A 30 -11.58 -5.15 -28.88
C VAL A 30 -12.11 -5.18 -27.45
N LYS A 31 -13.43 -5.25 -27.25
CA LYS A 31 -14.04 -5.36 -25.92
C LYS A 31 -13.63 -6.64 -25.20
N ALA A 32 -13.57 -7.77 -25.90
CA ALA A 32 -13.10 -9.04 -25.35
C ALA A 32 -11.61 -9.00 -24.98
N MET A 33 -10.76 -8.38 -25.82
CA MET A 33 -9.35 -8.18 -25.51
C MET A 33 -9.16 -7.29 -24.28
N LEU A 34 -9.83 -6.14 -24.21
CA LEU A 34 -9.76 -5.24 -23.05
C LEU A 34 -10.28 -5.91 -21.78
N GLY A 35 -11.38 -6.65 -21.84
CA GLY A 35 -11.88 -7.45 -20.72
C GLY A 35 -10.86 -8.51 -20.26
N SER A 36 -10.21 -9.19 -21.20
CA SER A 36 -9.15 -10.17 -20.88
C SER A 36 -7.88 -9.51 -20.32
N ALA A 37 -7.58 -8.28 -20.72
CA ALA A 37 -6.45 -7.52 -20.20
C ALA A 37 -6.73 -7.06 -18.76
N PHE A 38 -7.92 -6.51 -18.50
CA PHE A 38 -8.34 -6.12 -17.16
C PHE A 38 -8.44 -7.30 -16.20
N ASN A 39 -8.90 -8.47 -16.64
CA ASN A 39 -8.89 -9.68 -15.82
C ASN A 39 -7.48 -10.22 -15.51
N ARG A 40 -6.47 -9.86 -16.32
CA ARG A 40 -5.06 -10.22 -16.07
C ARG A 40 -4.33 -9.19 -15.19
N MET A 41 -4.92 -8.02 -14.99
CA MET A 41 -4.45 -7.06 -14.02
C MET A 41 -5.12 -7.41 -12.69
N ASP A 42 -4.37 -7.48 -11.59
CA ASP A 42 -4.92 -7.71 -10.25
C ASP A 42 -5.71 -6.48 -9.77
N LEU A 43 -6.79 -6.16 -10.48
CA LEU A 43 -7.62 -5.00 -10.24
C LEU A 43 -8.52 -5.28 -9.05
N ILE A 44 -8.44 -4.39 -8.06
CA ILE A 44 -9.44 -4.31 -6.99
C ILE A 44 -10.51 -3.31 -7.39
N THR A 45 -11.74 -3.52 -6.93
CA THR A 45 -12.81 -2.55 -7.15
C THR A 45 -12.50 -1.26 -6.39
N ARG A 46 -13.13 -0.17 -6.84
CA ARG A 46 -13.01 1.11 -6.15
C ARG A 46 -13.50 1.02 -4.70
N GLU A 47 -14.55 0.23 -4.46
CA GLU A 47 -15.10 0.01 -3.13
C GLU A 47 -14.09 -0.71 -2.22
N GLU A 48 -13.45 -1.78 -2.69
CA GLU A 48 -12.40 -2.46 -1.92
C GLU A 48 -11.23 -1.53 -1.61
N PHE A 49 -10.81 -0.70 -2.56
CA PHE A 49 -9.77 0.30 -2.33
C PHE A 49 -10.16 1.27 -1.21
N ASP A 50 -11.39 1.80 -1.24
CA ASP A 50 -11.87 2.73 -0.23
C ASP A 50 -12.00 2.07 1.15
N ILE A 51 -12.39 0.79 1.22
CA ILE A 51 -12.38 0.00 2.45
C ILE A 51 -10.96 -0.12 3.01
N GLN A 52 -9.97 -0.47 2.17
CA GLN A 52 -8.57 -0.60 2.60
C GLN A 52 -8.03 0.74 3.12
N GLN A 53 -8.38 1.86 2.49
CA GLN A 53 -8.02 3.18 3.00
C GLN A 53 -8.58 3.44 4.40
N GLN A 54 -9.85 3.10 4.65
CA GLN A 54 -10.46 3.27 5.98
C GLN A 54 -9.79 2.38 7.04
N VAL A 55 -9.48 1.13 6.69
CA VAL A 55 -8.74 0.22 7.58
C VAL A 55 -7.37 0.80 7.93
N LEU A 56 -6.66 1.36 6.94
CA LEU A 56 -5.35 1.98 7.14
C LEU A 56 -5.44 3.20 8.07
N ILE A 57 -6.43 4.07 7.86
CA ILE A 57 -6.68 5.24 8.73
C ILE A 57 -6.91 4.77 10.16
N LYS A 58 -7.83 3.82 10.37
CA LYS A 58 -8.15 3.28 11.70
C LYS A 58 -6.94 2.66 12.38
N THR A 59 -6.10 1.97 11.62
CA THR A 59 -4.88 1.33 12.12
C THR A 59 -3.86 2.37 12.55
N ARG A 60 -3.67 3.43 11.76
CA ARG A 60 -2.78 4.54 12.13
C ARG A 60 -3.26 5.27 13.39
N THR A 61 -4.56 5.51 13.52
CA THR A 61 -5.12 6.12 14.74
C THR A 61 -4.83 5.25 15.96
N LYS A 62 -5.12 3.95 15.89
CA LYS A 62 -4.85 3.02 16.98
C LYS A 62 -3.35 2.90 17.30
N LEU A 63 -2.49 2.94 16.29
CA LEU A 63 -1.05 2.90 16.46
C LEU A 63 -0.58 4.12 17.27
N ALA A 64 -1.01 5.33 16.88
CA ALA A 64 -0.67 6.55 17.60
C ALA A 64 -1.15 6.53 19.07
N GLU A 65 -2.36 6.04 19.33
CA GLU A 65 -2.88 5.88 20.70
C GLU A 65 -2.04 4.89 21.53
N LEU A 66 -1.57 3.80 20.91
CA LEU A 66 -0.73 2.82 21.58
C LEU A 66 0.67 3.38 21.85
N GLU A 67 1.27 4.08 20.89
CA GLU A 67 2.56 4.78 21.05
C GLU A 67 2.49 5.77 22.22
N GLU A 68 1.41 6.56 22.32
CA GLU A 68 1.21 7.49 23.43
C GLU A 68 1.09 6.77 24.79
N ARG A 69 0.36 5.64 24.83
CA ARG A 69 0.23 4.83 26.06
C ARG A 69 1.57 4.24 26.48
N VAL A 70 2.35 3.72 25.53
CA VAL A 70 3.69 3.17 25.81
C VAL A 70 4.59 4.27 26.36
N ALA A 71 4.65 5.44 25.71
CA ALA A 71 5.46 6.57 26.18
C ALA A 71 5.08 7.00 27.61
N LYS A 72 3.78 7.01 27.94
CA LYS A 72 3.31 7.31 29.31
C LYS A 72 3.76 6.26 30.33
N LEU A 73 3.72 4.98 29.96
CA LEU A 73 4.18 3.89 30.84
C LEU A 73 5.69 3.93 31.03
N GLU A 74 6.45 4.14 29.96
CA GLU A 74 7.92 4.28 30.01
C GLU A 74 8.31 5.46 30.91
N ALA A 75 7.67 6.63 30.76
CA ALA A 75 7.91 7.78 31.61
C ALA A 75 7.56 7.52 33.09
N ALA A 76 6.47 6.80 33.36
CA ALA A 76 6.08 6.44 34.72
C ALA A 76 7.08 5.49 35.39
N ILE A 77 7.62 4.52 34.64
CA ILE A 77 8.65 3.60 35.13
C ILE A 77 9.94 4.38 35.44
N SER A 78 10.42 5.22 34.51
CA SER A 78 11.62 6.04 34.75
C SER A 78 11.46 6.98 35.95
N ALA A 79 10.26 7.56 36.13
CA ALA A 79 9.97 8.41 37.28
C ALA A 79 9.91 7.64 38.61
N ALA A 80 9.57 6.36 38.60
CA ALA A 80 9.56 5.50 39.79
C ALA A 80 10.95 5.01 40.21
N GLU A 81 11.90 4.93 39.26
CA GLU A 81 13.28 4.50 39.53
C GLU A 81 14.16 5.63 40.09
N ALA A 82 13.93 6.89 39.67
CA ALA A 82 14.73 8.04 40.09
C ALA A 82 14.79 8.28 41.63
N PRO A 83 13.70 8.15 42.41
CA PRO A 83 13.76 8.35 43.86
C PRO A 83 14.48 7.20 44.59
N ALA A 84 14.43 5.97 44.06
CA ALA A 84 15.02 4.79 44.67
C ALA A 84 16.55 4.76 44.53
N GLU A 85 17.08 5.32 43.45
CA GLU A 85 18.53 5.42 43.22
C GLU A 85 19.17 6.55 44.02
N ILE A 86 18.49 7.69 44.16
CA ILE A 86 18.94 8.81 45.00
C ILE A 86 19.04 8.39 46.48
N ALA A 87 18.05 7.64 46.99
CA ALA A 87 18.06 7.16 48.36
C ALA A 87 19.19 6.14 48.65
N ARG A 88 19.61 5.34 47.65
CA ARG A 88 20.72 4.39 47.80
C ARG A 88 22.10 5.06 47.75
N GLN A 89 22.25 6.16 47.02
CA GLN A 89 23.51 6.91 46.93
C GLN A 89 23.77 7.76 48.18
N THR A 90 22.73 8.22 48.87
CA THR A 90 22.87 8.96 50.14
C THR A 90 23.27 8.07 51.31
N ASP A 91 22.86 6.80 51.33
CA ASP A 91 23.17 5.86 52.41
C ASP A 91 24.63 5.34 52.33
N THR A 92 25.14 5.14 51.11
CA THR A 92 26.51 4.65 50.88
C THR A 92 27.60 5.71 51.05
N SER A 93 27.25 7.00 51.04
CA SER A 93 28.20 8.11 51.23
C SER A 93 28.37 8.52 52.71
N SER A 94 27.58 7.95 53.62
CA SER A 94 27.63 8.27 55.06
C SER A 94 28.44 7.27 55.91
N GLU A 95 28.94 6.18 55.33
CA GLU A 95 29.72 5.14 56.04
C GLU A 95 31.25 5.24 55.83
N GLY A 96 31.76 6.33 55.23
CA GLY A 96 33.19 6.57 54.98
C GLY A 96 33.84 7.61 55.89
#